data_AF-A0A6J5GF85-F1
#
_entry.id   AF-A0A6J5GF85-F1
#
_cell.length_a   1.000
_cell.length_b   1.000
_cell.length_c   1.000
_cell.angle_alpha   90.00
_cell.angle_beta   90.00
_cell.angle_gamma   90.00
#
_symmetry.space_group_name_H-M   'P 1'
#
loop_
_entity.id
_entity.type
_entity.pdbx_description
1 polymer ?
#
loop_
_entity_poly.entity_id
_entity_poly.type
_entity_poly.pdbx_seq_one_letter_code
_entity_poly.pdbx_strand_id
1 'polypeptide(L)'
;MRKPHLPGTCSILAAPVLLLAGCVYSGMPPPYTGPHLSPTECRDLASLKSNAPPTMAQHQSELNALRKAGYDPSPWYDDPYYPDDLQAAQRLVDYWFQTECPHIQPG
;
A
#
# COMPACT_ATOMS: atom_id res chain seq x y z
N MET A 1 -52.56 -37.56 40.72
CA MET A 1 -52.89 -36.11 40.67
C MET A 1 -52.13 -35.49 39.50
N ARG A 2 -52.82 -35.06 38.43
CA ARG A 2 -52.23 -34.45 37.24
C ARG A 2 -52.36 -32.93 37.34
N LYS A 3 -51.25 -32.18 37.29
CA LYS A 3 -51.26 -30.71 37.22
C LYS A 3 -51.46 -30.27 35.75
N PRO A 4 -52.38 -29.33 35.46
CA PRO A 4 -52.41 -28.64 34.18
C PRO A 4 -51.40 -27.49 34.18
N HIS A 5 -50.73 -27.25 33.06
CA HIS A 5 -50.02 -26.00 32.78
C HIS A 5 -50.52 -25.49 31.43
N LEU A 6 -51.19 -24.34 31.44
CA LEU A 6 -51.56 -23.56 30.25
C LEU A 6 -50.63 -22.33 30.12
N PRO A 7 -50.64 -21.61 28.99
CA PRO A 7 -49.45 -21.31 28.20
C PRO A 7 -48.91 -19.91 28.46
N GLY A 8 -47.58 -19.76 28.38
CA GLY A 8 -46.88 -18.49 28.54
C GLY A 8 -46.10 -18.14 27.27
N THR A 9 -46.72 -17.29 26.44
CA THR A 9 -46.12 -16.21 25.63
C THR A 9 -44.66 -16.31 25.20
N CYS A 10 -44.51 -16.34 23.87
CA CYS A 10 -43.30 -16.11 23.09
C CYS A 10 -42.60 -14.79 23.48
N SER A 11 -41.37 -14.88 24.02
CA SER A 11 -40.45 -13.74 24.09
C SER A 11 -39.20 -14.08 23.29
N ILE A 12 -39.20 -13.59 22.05
CA ILE A 12 -38.07 -13.60 21.14
C ILE A 12 -37.06 -12.60 21.71
N LEU A 13 -36.07 -13.08 22.47
CA LEU A 13 -34.94 -12.25 22.88
C LEU A 13 -34.05 -12.04 21.66
N ALA A 14 -34.12 -10.82 21.11
CA ALA A 14 -33.37 -10.35 19.96
C ALA A 14 -31.86 -10.50 20.20
N ALA A 15 -31.18 -11.17 19.26
CA ALA A 15 -29.74 -11.21 19.18
C ALA A 15 -29.19 -9.80 18.87
N PRO A 16 -28.21 -9.27 19.62
CA PRO A 16 -27.54 -8.06 19.23
C PRO A 16 -26.58 -8.39 18.07
N VAL A 17 -26.91 -7.95 16.85
CA VAL A 17 -25.96 -7.92 15.75
C VAL A 17 -24.94 -6.82 16.06
N LEU A 18 -23.75 -7.20 16.53
CA LEU A 18 -22.61 -6.27 16.57
C LEU A 18 -22.20 -5.95 15.13
N LEU A 19 -22.62 -4.78 14.63
CA LEU A 19 -22.09 -4.22 13.40
C LEU A 19 -20.69 -3.66 13.70
N LEU A 20 -19.67 -4.34 13.23
CA LEU A 20 -18.29 -3.84 13.18
C LEU A 20 -18.26 -2.66 12.20
N ALA A 21 -18.24 -1.44 12.73
CA ALA A 21 -17.92 -0.25 11.95
C ALA A 21 -16.46 -0.34 11.49
N GLY A 22 -16.25 -0.55 10.19
CA GLY A 22 -14.94 -0.64 9.58
C GLY A 22 -14.16 0.68 9.66
N CYS A 23 -12.84 0.56 9.76
CA CYS A 23 -11.91 1.68 9.79
C CYS A 23 -11.95 2.45 8.46
N VAL A 24 -12.33 3.72 8.48
CA VAL A 24 -12.01 4.65 7.40
C VAL A 24 -10.64 5.25 7.68
N TYR A 25 -9.61 4.70 7.04
CA TYR A 25 -8.32 5.39 6.89
C TYR A 25 -8.53 6.53 5.90
N SER A 26 -9.02 7.68 6.39
CA SER A 26 -9.13 8.91 5.60
C SER A 26 -7.78 9.61 5.55
N GLY A 27 -6.81 8.97 4.90
CA GLY A 27 -5.47 9.51 4.65
C GLY A 27 -5.11 9.56 3.18
N MET A 28 -6.07 9.37 2.26
CA MET A 28 -5.78 9.35 0.83
C MET A 28 -5.62 10.80 0.33
N PRO A 29 -4.41 11.21 -0.12
CA PRO A 29 -4.27 12.47 -0.85
C PRO A 29 -5.20 12.46 -2.08
N PRO A 30 -5.63 13.65 -2.58
CA PRO A 30 -6.51 13.76 -3.74
C PRO A 30 -5.94 12.93 -4.91
N PRO A 31 -6.80 12.40 -5.81
CA PRO A 31 -6.34 11.57 -6.92
C PRO A 31 -5.32 12.35 -7.75
N TYR A 32 -4.06 11.95 -7.61
CA TYR A 32 -2.97 12.52 -8.39
C TYR A 32 -3.23 12.16 -9.85
N THR A 33 -3.40 13.19 -10.69
CA THR A 33 -3.78 13.06 -12.11
C THR A 33 -2.58 13.18 -13.06
N GLY A 34 -1.38 13.34 -12.51
CA GLY A 34 -0.12 13.37 -13.26
C GLY A 34 0.64 12.04 -13.20
N PRO A 35 1.78 11.94 -13.90
CA PRO A 35 2.69 10.79 -13.79
C PRO A 35 3.40 10.77 -12.44
N HIS A 36 3.43 9.62 -11.76
CA HIS A 36 4.12 9.44 -10.49
C HIS A 36 5.64 9.66 -10.61
N LEU A 37 6.22 9.26 -11.74
CA LEU A 37 7.62 9.42 -12.05
C LEU A 37 7.88 10.68 -12.89
N SER A 38 8.85 11.47 -12.45
CA SER A 38 9.40 12.57 -13.25
C SER A 38 10.31 12.04 -14.37
N PRO A 39 10.56 12.84 -15.43
CA PRO A 39 11.50 12.44 -16.49
C PRO A 39 12.91 12.10 -15.97
N THR A 40 13.36 12.79 -14.91
CA THR A 40 14.64 12.51 -14.25
C THR A 40 14.60 11.16 -13.53
N GLU A 41 13.54 10.87 -12.77
CA GLU A 41 13.39 9.57 -12.10
C GLU A 41 13.34 8.43 -13.12
N CYS A 42 12.63 8.59 -14.25
CA CYS A 42 12.63 7.59 -15.33
C CYS A 42 14.04 7.29 -15.85
N ARG A 43 14.84 8.31 -16.18
CA ARG A 43 16.21 8.12 -16.69
C ARG A 43 17.11 7.45 -15.65
N ASP A 44 16.98 7.88 -14.40
CA ASP A 44 17.83 7.41 -13.31
C ASP A 44 17.48 5.95 -12.95
N LEU A 45 16.19 5.59 -12.85
CA LEU A 45 15.72 4.22 -12.62
C LEU A 45 16.15 3.27 -13.75
N ALA A 46 16.17 3.72 -15.00
CA ALA A 46 16.67 2.90 -16.10
C ALA A 46 18.18 2.65 -16.03
N SER A 47 18.93 3.63 -15.53
CA SER A 47 20.35 3.47 -15.28
C SER A 47 20.62 2.50 -14.13
N LEU A 48 19.73 2.39 -13.14
CA LEU A 48 19.84 1.37 -12.09
C LEU A 48 19.62 -0.05 -12.63
N LYS A 49 18.79 -0.19 -13.67
CA LYS A 49 18.51 -1.49 -14.31
C LYS A 49 19.65 -1.98 -15.22
N SER A 50 20.63 -1.13 -15.56
CA SER A 50 21.74 -1.49 -16.48
C SER A 50 22.88 -2.29 -15.84
N ASN A 51 22.79 -2.64 -14.55
CA ASN A 51 23.86 -3.27 -13.76
C ASN A 51 25.16 -2.43 -13.67
N ALA A 52 25.15 -1.17 -14.09
CA ALA A 52 26.25 -0.24 -13.84
C ALA A 52 26.28 0.17 -12.35
N PRO A 53 27.46 0.50 -11.78
CA PRO A 53 27.54 1.03 -10.43
C PRO A 53 26.68 2.30 -10.28
N PRO A 54 25.70 2.31 -9.35
CA PRO A 54 24.79 3.43 -9.22
C PRO A 54 25.48 4.65 -8.59
N THR A 55 25.11 5.83 -9.09
CA THR A 55 25.48 7.11 -8.49
C THR A 55 24.55 7.43 -7.32
N MET A 56 25.00 8.29 -6.39
CA MET A 56 24.17 8.76 -5.28
C MET A 56 22.89 9.47 -5.76
N ALA A 57 22.95 10.16 -6.90
CA ALA A 57 21.78 10.81 -7.50
C ALA A 57 20.73 9.78 -7.95
N GLN A 58 21.16 8.68 -8.57
CA GLN A 58 20.25 7.61 -8.99
C GLN A 58 19.60 6.90 -7.80
N HIS A 59 20.36 6.61 -6.74
CA HIS A 59 19.79 6.10 -5.49
C HIS A 59 18.78 7.06 -4.87
N GLN A 60 19.04 8.37 -4.89
CA GLN A 60 18.09 9.34 -4.38
C GLN A 60 16.78 9.36 -5.21
N SER A 61 16.89 9.22 -6.53
CA SER A 61 15.73 9.09 -7.42
C SER A 61 14.91 7.84 -7.11
N GLU A 62 15.55 6.70 -6.85
CA GLU A 62 14.87 5.47 -6.40
C GLU A 62 14.16 5.65 -5.06
N LEU A 63 14.84 6.23 -4.05
CA LEU A 63 14.23 6.49 -2.75
C LEU A 63 13.05 7.46 -2.84
N ASN A 64 13.10 8.45 -3.73
CA ASN A 64 11.99 9.36 -3.96
C ASN A 64 10.80 8.61 -4.58
N ALA A 65 11.04 7.74 -5.56
CA ALA A 65 10.00 6.91 -6.17
C ALA A 65 9.37 5.94 -5.16
N LEU A 66 10.17 5.28 -4.32
CA LEU A 66 9.68 4.39 -3.26
C LEU A 66 8.80 5.12 -2.25
N ARG A 67 9.19 6.33 -1.82
CA ARG A 67 8.36 7.15 -0.90
C ARG A 67 7.03 7.56 -1.54
N LYS A 68 7.02 7.90 -2.84
CA LYS A 68 5.77 8.14 -3.57
C LYS A 68 4.90 6.89 -3.64
N ALA A 69 5.52 5.71 -3.72
CA ALA A 69 4.86 4.40 -3.69
C ALA A 69 4.42 3.96 -2.27
N GLY A 70 4.64 4.79 -1.26
CA GLY A 70 4.20 4.54 0.11
C GLY A 70 5.21 3.82 1.00
N TYR A 71 6.47 3.67 0.57
CA TYR A 71 7.53 3.18 1.45
C TYR A 71 7.89 4.24 2.50
N ASP A 72 7.72 3.90 3.77
CA ASP A 72 8.07 4.74 4.92
C ASP A 72 8.75 3.86 5.98
N PRO A 73 10.10 3.77 5.99
CA PRO A 73 10.80 2.88 6.89
C PRO A 73 10.65 3.31 8.34
N SER A 74 10.45 2.34 9.26
CA SER A 74 10.48 2.62 10.70
C SER A 74 11.77 3.35 11.11
N PRO A 75 11.68 4.39 11.95
CA PRO A 75 12.87 5.00 12.57
C PRO A 75 13.66 4.05 13.47
N TRP A 76 13.09 2.91 13.81
CA TRP A 76 13.62 1.92 14.75
C TRP A 76 13.80 0.55 14.08
N TYR A 77 14.65 -0.31 14.65
CA TYR A 77 14.97 -1.64 14.09
C TYR A 77 13.88 -2.71 14.31
N ASP A 78 12.68 -2.33 14.75
CA ASP A 78 11.59 -3.22 15.13
C ASP A 78 10.44 -3.25 14.11
N ASP A 79 10.70 -2.84 12.87
CA ASP A 79 9.70 -2.87 11.80
C ASP A 79 9.22 -4.30 11.52
N PRO A 80 7.96 -4.64 11.85
CA PRO A 80 7.45 -5.99 11.63
C PRO A 80 7.08 -6.26 10.16
N TYR A 81 7.05 -5.22 9.32
CA TYR A 81 6.65 -5.31 7.91
C TYR A 81 7.85 -5.24 6.96
N TYR A 82 9.05 -4.93 7.44
CA TYR A 82 10.26 -5.03 6.62
C TYR A 82 10.61 -6.52 6.36
N PRO A 83 10.88 -6.94 5.10
CA PRO A 83 11.04 -6.12 3.89
C PRO A 83 9.80 -6.11 2.95
N ASP A 84 8.63 -6.54 3.42
CA ASP A 84 7.42 -6.68 2.60
C ASP A 84 6.88 -5.34 2.09
N ASP A 85 6.97 -4.30 2.92
CA ASP A 85 6.61 -2.92 2.58
C ASP A 85 7.50 -2.33 1.47
N LEU A 86 8.82 -2.53 1.57
CA LEU A 86 9.79 -2.18 0.55
C LEU A 86 9.48 -2.90 -0.76
N GLN A 87 9.21 -4.21 -0.71
CA GLN A 87 8.86 -4.98 -1.91
C GLN A 87 7.53 -4.56 -2.52
N ALA A 88 6.55 -4.18 -1.70
CA ALA A 88 5.28 -3.66 -2.18
C ALA A 88 5.46 -2.32 -2.93
N ALA A 89 6.23 -1.40 -2.35
CA ALA A 89 6.56 -0.13 -2.99
C ALA A 89 7.38 -0.34 -4.27
N GLN A 90 8.35 -1.26 -4.27
CA GLN A 90 9.16 -1.57 -5.44
C GLN A 90 8.30 -2.05 -6.62
N ARG A 91 7.31 -2.92 -6.38
CA ARG A 91 6.37 -3.39 -7.42
C ARG A 91 5.57 -2.23 -8.04
N LEU A 92 5.17 -1.25 -7.25
CA LEU A 92 4.48 -0.06 -7.75
C LEU A 92 5.42 0.82 -8.59
N VAL A 93 6.65 1.03 -8.13
CA VAL A 93 7.68 1.77 -8.90
C VAL A 93 7.95 1.08 -10.24
N ASP A 94 8.07 -0.26 -10.26
CA ASP A 94 8.25 -1.01 -11.51
C ASP A 94 7.06 -0.88 -12.45
N TYR A 95 5.83 -0.91 -11.92
CA TYR A 95 4.61 -0.68 -12.69
C TYR A 95 4.57 0.74 -13.28
N TRP A 96 4.88 1.77 -12.50
CA TRP A 96 4.96 3.15 -12.99
C TRP A 96 6.06 3.32 -14.02
N PHE A 97 7.23 2.72 -13.80
CA PHE A 97 8.32 2.75 -14.77
C PHE A 97 7.88 2.17 -16.12
N GLN A 98 7.17 1.03 -16.11
CA GLN A 98 6.68 0.38 -17.32
C GLN A 98 5.61 1.20 -18.06
N THR A 99 4.75 1.91 -17.33
CA THR A 99 3.58 2.60 -17.88
C THR A 99 3.80 4.09 -18.17
N GLU A 100 4.74 4.74 -17.48
CA GLU A 100 4.96 6.20 -17.53
C GLU A 100 6.29 6.61 -18.18
N CYS A 101 7.24 5.71 -18.38
CA CYS A 101 8.54 6.00 -18.97
C CYS A 101 8.68 5.46 -20.41
N PRO A 102 7.87 5.92 -21.39
CA PRO A 102 7.98 5.44 -22.76
C PRO A 102 9.34 5.82 -23.35
N HIS A 103 9.97 4.89 -24.06
CA HIS A 103 11.24 5.05 -24.78
C HIS A 103 12.53 5.06 -23.93
N ILE A 104 12.46 4.79 -22.64
CA ILE A 104 13.66 4.57 -21.83
C ILE A 104 13.99 3.08 -21.84
N GLN A 105 15.01 2.68 -22.61
CA GLN A 105 15.54 1.31 -22.52
C GLN A 105 16.50 1.21 -21.31
N PRO A 106 16.41 0.13 -20.51
CA PRO A 106 17.49 -0.20 -19.58
C PRO A 106 18.75 -0.45 -20.42
N GLY A 107 19.76 0.41 -20.22
CA GLY A 107 21.03 0.36 -20.95
C GLY A 107 21.89 -0.84 -20.59
#